data_AF-X1R803-F1
#
_entry.id   AF-X1R803-F1
#
_cell.length_a   1.000
_cell.length_b   1.000
_cell.length_c   1.000
_cell.angle_alpha   90.00
_cell.angle_beta   90.00
_cell.angle_gamma   90.00
#
_symmetry.space_group_name_H-M   'P 1'
#
loop_
_entity.id
_entity.type
_entity.pdbx_description
1 polymer ?
#
loop_
_entity_poly.entity_id
_entity_poly.type
_entity_poly.pdbx_seq_one_letter_code
_entity_poly.pdbx_strand_id
1 'polypeptide(L)'
;MQVPTIEQLGLPEVCRSLVVKRSGLIVVTGPTGCGKSTSLASMMDYLNRGEKRKVITIEDPIEFVHQDNMCVFSQRELGTDTKSFANALKYCLRQDPDVILVGEMRDLETMAAALTAAETGHLVLTTLHTPSAPQAIDRF
;
A
#
# COMPACT_ATOMS: atom_id res chain seq x y z
N MET A 1 -6.82 4.78 15.08
CA MET A 1 -6.69 6.24 14.86
C MET A 1 -7.59 6.67 13.73
N GLN A 2 -8.07 7.92 13.73
CA GLN A 2 -8.77 8.46 12.56
C GLN A 2 -7.74 8.76 11.45
N VAL A 3 -8.04 8.33 10.23
CA VAL A 3 -7.19 8.60 9.06
C VAL A 3 -7.38 10.06 8.63
N PRO A 4 -6.31 10.89 8.57
CA PRO A 4 -6.42 12.23 8.03
C PRO A 4 -6.67 12.16 6.52
N THR A 5 -7.37 13.17 5.99
CA THR A 5 -7.61 13.30 4.55
C THR A 5 -6.36 13.81 3.82
N ILE A 6 -6.28 13.59 2.50
CA ILE A 6 -5.23 14.14 1.64
C ILE A 6 -5.11 15.67 1.80
N GLU A 7 -6.23 16.37 1.95
CA GLU A 7 -6.30 17.82 2.09
C GLU A 7 -5.74 18.28 3.44
N GLN A 8 -6.06 17.56 4.52
CA GLN A 8 -5.55 17.86 5.87
C GLN A 8 -4.03 17.69 5.95
N LEU A 9 -3.46 16.76 5.19
CA LEU A 9 -2.01 16.57 5.11
C LEU A 9 -1.32 17.51 4.12
N GLY A 10 -2.07 18.25 3.29
CA GLY A 10 -1.51 19.08 2.23
C GLY A 10 -0.74 18.27 1.18
N LEU A 11 -1.11 17.01 0.95
CA LEU A 11 -0.44 16.19 -0.06
C LEU A 11 -0.71 16.74 -1.47
N PRO A 12 0.28 16.69 -2.39
CA PRO A 12 0.10 17.21 -3.74
C PRO A 12 -0.97 16.46 -4.54
N GLU A 13 -1.61 17.14 -5.49
CA GLU A 13 -2.70 16.58 -6.32
C GLU A 13 -2.33 15.29 -7.05
N VAL A 14 -1.04 15.12 -7.38
CA VAL A 14 -0.53 13.90 -8.00
C VAL A 14 -0.82 12.66 -7.17
N CYS A 15 -0.86 12.75 -5.83
CA CYS A 15 -1.19 11.62 -4.95
C CYS A 15 -2.62 11.10 -5.19
N ARG A 16 -3.60 12.00 -5.38
CA ARG A 16 -4.98 11.63 -5.76
C ARG A 16 -5.02 10.92 -7.11
N SER A 17 -4.28 11.47 -8.08
CA SER A 17 -4.22 10.93 -9.44
C SER A 17 -3.52 9.56 -9.52
N LEU A 18 -2.54 9.32 -8.64
CA LEU A 18 -1.80 8.07 -8.56
C LEU A 18 -2.65 6.97 -7.92
N VAL A 19 -3.32 7.24 -6.80
CA VAL A 19 -4.04 6.18 -6.07
C VAL A 19 -5.25 5.63 -6.84
N VAL A 20 -5.82 6.40 -7.78
CA VAL A 20 -6.94 5.93 -8.62
C VAL A 20 -6.48 5.22 -9.90
N LYS A 21 -5.18 5.04 -10.14
CA LYS A 21 -4.69 4.27 -11.31
C LYS A 21 -5.21 2.83 -11.26
N ARG A 22 -5.39 2.21 -12.43
CA ARG A 22 -5.88 0.83 -12.53
C ARG A 22 -4.88 -0.19 -11.99
N SER A 23 -3.60 0.03 -12.28
CA SER A 23 -2.52 -0.88 -11.92
C SER A 23 -1.18 -0.13 -11.85
N GLY A 24 -0.16 -0.81 -11.31
CA GLY A 24 1.20 -0.30 -11.20
C GLY A 24 1.72 -0.36 -9.78
N LEU A 25 2.94 0.14 -9.56
CA LEU A 25 3.59 0.18 -8.26
C LEU A 25 3.76 1.64 -7.81
N ILE A 26 3.24 1.96 -6.63
CA ILE A 26 3.45 3.24 -5.95
C ILE A 26 4.30 2.99 -4.72
N VAL A 27 5.44 3.68 -4.64
CA VAL A 27 6.39 3.55 -3.53
C VAL A 27 6.48 4.88 -2.81
N VAL A 28 6.13 4.90 -1.51
CA VAL A 28 6.28 6.07 -0.64
C VAL A 28 7.55 5.90 0.18
N THR A 29 8.53 6.78 0.00
CA THR A 29 9.85 6.61 0.61
C THR A 29 10.16 7.68 1.65
N GLY A 30 11.14 7.41 2.51
CA GLY A 30 11.64 8.35 3.51
C GLY A 30 12.00 7.68 4.84
N PRO A 31 12.59 8.43 5.78
CA PRO A 31 13.03 7.89 7.06
C PRO A 31 11.87 7.47 7.97
N THR A 32 12.17 6.73 9.03
CA THR A 32 11.18 6.41 10.08
C THR A 32 10.60 7.70 10.67
N GLY A 33 9.28 7.73 10.89
CA GLY A 33 8.60 8.89 11.49
C GLY A 33 8.33 10.07 10.54
N CYS A 34 8.65 9.98 9.25
CA CYS A 34 8.39 11.08 8.30
C CYS A 34 6.96 11.09 7.71
N GLY A 35 6.05 10.26 8.21
CA GLY A 35 4.64 10.26 7.77
C GLY A 35 4.31 9.38 6.55
N LYS A 36 5.13 8.38 6.19
CA LYS A 36 4.86 7.46 5.07
C LYS A 36 3.53 6.71 5.22
N SER A 37 3.35 6.02 6.35
CA SER A 37 2.13 5.25 6.66
C SER A 37 0.90 6.15 6.69
N THR A 38 1.02 7.34 7.29
CA THR A 38 -0.05 8.35 7.31
C THR A 38 -0.41 8.83 5.91
N SER A 39 0.59 9.07 5.05
CA SER A 39 0.36 9.50 3.66
C SER A 39 -0.34 8.42 2.85
N LEU A 40 0.10 7.16 2.97
CA LEU A 40 -0.58 6.02 2.34
C LEU A 40 -1.99 5.85 2.86
N ALA A 41 -2.20 5.93 4.18
CA ALA A 41 -3.53 5.83 4.76
C ALA A 41 -4.47 6.92 4.21
N SER A 42 -4.01 8.16 4.08
CA SER A 42 -4.79 9.24 3.45
C SER A 42 -5.09 8.98 1.98
N MET A 43 -4.15 8.41 1.23
CA MET A 43 -4.37 8.00 -0.16
C MET A 43 -5.41 6.89 -0.26
N MET A 44 -5.35 5.89 0.62
CA MET A 44 -6.30 4.78 0.68
C MET A 44 -7.70 5.24 1.10
N ASP A 45 -7.80 6.19 2.03
CA ASP A 45 -9.08 6.83 2.40
C ASP A 45 -9.68 7.62 1.23
N TYR A 46 -8.87 8.35 0.46
CA TYR A 46 -9.33 9.01 -0.76
C TYR A 46 -9.88 8.02 -1.79
N LEU A 47 -9.15 6.92 -2.05
CA LEU A 47 -9.62 5.83 -2.91
C LEU A 47 -10.97 5.27 -2.42
N ASN A 48 -11.06 4.97 -1.12
CA ASN A 48 -12.24 4.38 -0.49
C ASN A 48 -13.50 5.24 -0.58
N ARG A 49 -13.36 6.55 -0.77
CA ARG A 49 -14.50 7.47 -0.93
C ARG A 49 -14.98 7.59 -2.37
N GLY A 50 -14.14 7.27 -3.36
CA GLY A 50 -14.40 7.53 -4.78
C GLY A 50 -14.54 6.30 -5.67
N GLU A 51 -13.97 5.16 -5.26
CA GLU A 51 -13.81 3.99 -6.13
C GLU A 51 -14.41 2.72 -5.51
N LYS A 52 -14.96 1.83 -6.34
CA LYS A 52 -15.43 0.50 -5.91
C LYS A 52 -14.34 -0.52 -6.15
N ARG A 53 -13.52 -0.78 -5.14
CA ARG A 53 -12.37 -1.69 -5.25
C ARG A 53 -12.25 -2.62 -4.05
N LYS A 54 -11.71 -3.81 -4.28
CA LYS A 54 -11.26 -4.72 -3.24
C LYS A 54 -9.83 -4.40 -2.87
N VAL A 55 -9.62 -4.03 -1.61
CA VAL A 55 -8.32 -3.67 -1.07
C VAL A 55 -7.87 -4.76 -0.10
N ILE A 56 -6.64 -5.23 -0.28
CA ILE A 56 -5.98 -6.09 0.72
C ILE A 56 -4.75 -5.37 1.25
N THR A 57 -4.63 -5.26 2.57
CA THR A 57 -3.42 -4.75 3.22
C THR A 57 -2.68 -5.88 3.93
N ILE A 58 -1.35 -5.80 3.92
CA ILE A 58 -0.46 -6.72 4.62
C ILE A 58 0.53 -5.84 5.39
N GLU A 59 0.49 -5.86 6.72
CA GLU A 59 1.16 -4.89 7.60
C GLU A 59 1.81 -5.59 8.81
N ASP A 60 2.73 -4.92 9.50
CA ASP A 60 3.47 -5.43 10.67
C ASP A 60 3.84 -4.29 11.64
N PRO A 61 2.98 -3.95 12.64
CA PRO A 61 1.56 -4.32 12.76
C PRO A 61 0.64 -3.42 11.92
N ILE A 62 -0.67 -3.63 11.97
CA ILE A 62 -1.64 -2.72 11.33
C ILE A 62 -1.64 -1.36 12.07
N GLU A 63 -1.32 -0.27 11.35
CA GLU A 63 -1.25 1.08 11.94
C GLU A 63 -2.61 1.82 11.91
N PHE A 64 -3.32 1.71 10.78
CA PHE A 64 -4.59 2.38 10.55
C PHE A 64 -5.66 1.36 10.17
N VAL A 65 -6.78 1.35 10.90
CA VAL A 65 -7.93 0.52 10.54
C VAL A 65 -8.80 1.30 9.56
N HIS A 66 -8.90 0.81 8.33
CA HIS A 66 -9.74 1.36 7.28
C HIS A 66 -11.13 0.74 7.36
N GLN A 67 -12.15 1.57 7.56
CA GLN A 67 -13.54 1.12 7.50
C GLN A 67 -14.01 1.07 6.04
N ASP A 68 -14.81 0.06 5.72
CA ASP A 68 -15.42 -0.07 4.40
C ASP A 68 -16.31 1.15 4.08
N ASN A 69 -16.21 1.62 2.84
CA ASN A 69 -17.11 2.62 2.27
C ASN A 69 -17.46 2.20 0.83
N MET A 70 -16.82 2.79 -0.18
CA MET A 70 -16.97 2.33 -1.56
C MET A 70 -16.05 1.14 -1.85
N CYS A 71 -14.90 1.09 -1.19
CA CYS A 71 -14.01 -0.06 -1.21
C CYS A 71 -14.33 -1.04 -0.07
N VAL A 72 -13.94 -2.30 -0.27
CA VAL A 72 -13.96 -3.35 0.75
C VAL A 72 -12.52 -3.64 1.16
N PHE A 73 -12.21 -3.49 2.44
CA PHE A 73 -10.87 -3.70 3.00
C PHE A 73 -10.76 -5.07 3.68
N SER A 74 -9.68 -5.78 3.38
CA SER A 74 -9.22 -6.92 4.17
C SER A 74 -7.79 -6.64 4.63
N GLN A 75 -7.66 -6.30 5.91
CA GLN A 75 -6.36 -5.99 6.51
C GLN A 75 -5.79 -7.22 7.19
N ARG A 76 -4.49 -7.46 6.98
CA ARG A 76 -3.78 -8.62 7.53
C ARG A 76 -2.54 -8.18 8.28
N GLU A 77 -2.43 -8.65 9.50
CA GLU A 77 -1.26 -8.44 10.34
C GLU A 77 -0.30 -9.63 10.28
N LEU A 78 0.99 -9.32 10.15
CA LEU A 78 2.05 -10.31 10.24
C LEU A 78 2.12 -10.93 11.64
N GLY A 79 2.34 -12.24 11.71
CA GLY A 79 2.38 -12.99 12.96
C GLY A 79 1.00 -13.44 13.47
N THR A 80 -0.05 -12.67 13.16
CA THR A 80 -1.44 -12.98 13.54
C THR A 80 -2.18 -13.66 12.39
N ASP A 81 -2.29 -13.00 11.24
CA ASP A 81 -3.11 -13.45 10.10
C ASP A 81 -2.28 -14.16 9.02
N THR A 82 -0.98 -13.86 8.95
CA THR A 82 -0.04 -14.44 7.99
C THR A 82 1.36 -14.58 8.57
N LYS A 83 2.15 -15.52 8.04
CA LYS A 83 3.50 -15.84 8.53
C LYS A 83 4.62 -15.02 7.87
N SER A 84 4.40 -14.52 6.65
CA SER A 84 5.36 -13.68 5.92
C SER A 84 4.64 -12.79 4.90
N PHE A 85 5.27 -11.67 4.53
CA PHE A 85 4.77 -10.77 3.48
C PHE A 85 4.69 -11.47 2.12
N ALA A 86 5.77 -12.12 1.69
CA ALA A 86 5.82 -12.87 0.44
C ALA A 86 4.70 -13.93 0.34
N ASN A 87 4.47 -14.68 1.41
CA ASN A 87 3.40 -15.67 1.46
C ASN A 87 2.01 -15.02 1.38
N ALA A 88 1.80 -13.92 2.11
CA ALA A 88 0.55 -13.18 2.06
C ALA A 88 0.27 -12.63 0.64
N LEU A 89 1.28 -12.02 0.00
CA LEU A 89 1.20 -11.50 -1.36
C LEU A 89 0.86 -12.59 -2.37
N LYS A 90 1.54 -13.74 -2.31
CA LYS A 90 1.29 -14.88 -3.20
C LYS A 90 -0.17 -15.35 -3.16
N TYR A 91 -0.76 -15.43 -1.97
CA TYR A 91 -2.16 -15.85 -1.83
C TYR A 91 -3.16 -14.71 -2.05
N CYS A 92 -2.75 -13.46 -1.83
CA CYS A 92 -3.53 -12.26 -2.09
C CYS A 92 -4.03 -12.23 -3.54
N LEU A 93 -3.18 -12.57 -4.51
CA LEU A 93 -3.53 -12.60 -5.94
C LEU A 93 -4.68 -13.55 -6.30
N ARG A 94 -4.99 -14.54 -5.47
CA ARG A 94 -6.14 -15.46 -5.68
C ARG A 94 -7.42 -14.96 -5.04
N GLN A 95 -7.36 -13.83 -4.34
CA GLN A 95 -8.52 -13.21 -3.70
C GLN A 95 -9.12 -12.11 -4.56
N ASP A 96 -8.73 -12.00 -5.83
CA ASP A 96 -9.27 -11.00 -6.75
C ASP A 96 -9.16 -9.55 -6.20
N PRO A 97 -8.00 -9.12 -5.65
CA PRO A 97 -7.84 -7.75 -5.19
C PRO A 97 -7.71 -6.81 -6.39
N ASP A 98 -8.19 -5.58 -6.25
CA ASP A 98 -7.85 -4.50 -7.19
C ASP A 98 -6.60 -3.74 -6.72
N VAL A 99 -6.48 -3.59 -5.40
CA VAL A 99 -5.41 -2.83 -4.75
C VAL A 99 -4.78 -3.65 -3.63
N ILE A 100 -3.45 -3.66 -3.59
CA ILE A 100 -2.66 -4.36 -2.58
C ILE A 100 -1.75 -3.34 -1.89
N LEU A 101 -1.95 -3.13 -0.59
CA LEU A 101 -1.01 -2.39 0.24
C LEU A 101 -0.10 -3.39 0.94
N VAL A 102 1.19 -3.23 0.75
CA VAL A 102 2.23 -3.96 1.49
C VAL A 102 2.91 -2.95 2.39
N GLY A 103 3.15 -3.31 3.64
CA GLY A 103 3.96 -2.52 4.57
C GLY A 103 5.39 -2.26 4.06
N GLU A 104 6.34 -2.02 4.96
CA GLU A 104 7.72 -1.77 4.53
C GLU A 104 8.35 -3.02 3.89
N MET A 105 8.75 -2.91 2.61
CA MET A 105 9.48 -3.98 1.94
C MET A 105 10.94 -4.01 2.38
N ARG A 106 11.35 -5.11 3.01
CA ARG A 106 12.71 -5.27 3.56
C ARG A 106 13.54 -6.30 2.81
N ASP A 107 12.89 -7.31 2.24
CA ASP A 107 13.53 -8.44 1.57
C ASP A 107 13.20 -8.50 0.07
N LEU A 108 14.10 -9.14 -0.69
CA LEU A 108 14.01 -9.29 -2.15
C LEU A 108 12.81 -10.13 -2.59
N GLU A 109 12.40 -11.11 -1.77
CA GLU A 109 11.29 -12.00 -2.10
C GLU A 109 9.97 -11.22 -2.15
N THR A 110 9.73 -10.35 -1.15
CA THR A 110 8.56 -9.49 -1.08
C THR A 110 8.56 -8.45 -2.20
N MET A 111 9.72 -7.86 -2.53
CA MET A 111 9.86 -6.93 -3.65
C MET A 111 9.52 -7.58 -4.99
N ALA A 112 10.08 -8.78 -5.26
CA ALA A 112 9.79 -9.53 -6.47
C ALA A 112 8.31 -9.92 -6.58
N ALA A 113 7.69 -10.34 -5.47
CA ALA A 113 6.26 -10.66 -5.42
C ALA A 113 5.38 -9.43 -5.71
N ALA A 114 5.76 -8.26 -5.19
CA ALA A 114 5.04 -7.02 -5.42
C ALA A 114 5.17 -6.50 -6.86
N LEU A 115 6.36 -6.60 -7.46
CA LEU A 115 6.57 -6.29 -8.88
C LEU A 115 5.70 -7.21 -9.76
N THR A 116 5.71 -8.51 -9.48
CA THR A 116 4.85 -9.48 -10.19
C THR A 116 3.36 -9.12 -10.06
N ALA A 117 2.91 -8.72 -8.87
CA ALA A 117 1.53 -8.27 -8.64
C ALA A 117 1.20 -7.02 -9.47
N ALA A 118 2.09 -6.02 -9.48
CA ALA A 118 1.92 -4.80 -10.26
C ALA A 118 1.87 -5.06 -11.78
N GLU A 119 2.73 -5.94 -12.29
CA GLU A 119 2.78 -6.35 -13.70
C GLU A 119 1.52 -7.12 -14.13
N THR A 120 0.91 -7.86 -13.21
CA THR A 120 -0.30 -8.66 -13.47
C THR A 120 -1.61 -7.86 -13.35
N GLY A 121 -1.52 -6.53 -13.32
CA GLY A 121 -2.68 -5.65 -13.42
C GLY A 121 -3.25 -5.16 -12.08
N HIS A 122 -2.54 -5.35 -10.98
CA HIS A 122 -2.93 -4.85 -9.66
C HIS A 122 -2.30 -3.48 -9.39
N LEU A 123 -2.97 -2.64 -8.59
CA LEU A 123 -2.33 -1.45 -8.03
C LEU A 123 -1.68 -1.83 -6.70
N VAL A 124 -0.35 -1.77 -6.64
CA VAL A 124 0.43 -2.10 -5.46
C VAL A 124 0.96 -0.82 -4.82
N LEU A 125 0.74 -0.66 -3.52
CA LEU A 125 1.27 0.45 -2.73
C LEU A 125 2.21 -0.09 -1.66
N THR A 126 3.34 0.57 -1.44
CA THR A 126 4.30 0.17 -0.41
C THR A 126 5.15 1.32 0.09
N THR A 127 5.98 1.03 1.09
CA THR A 127 6.98 1.96 1.62
C THR A 127 8.39 1.40 1.57
N LEU A 128 9.36 2.29 1.40
CA LEU A 128 10.79 1.99 1.57
C LEU A 128 11.46 3.02 2.48
N HIS A 129 12.50 2.58 3.18
CA HIS A 129 13.40 3.46 3.93
C HIS A 129 14.56 3.93 3.04
N THR A 130 14.24 4.65 1.97
CA THR A 130 15.22 5.29 1.08
C THR A 130 15.00 6.81 1.05
N PRO A 131 16.08 7.62 1.02
CA PRO A 131 15.97 9.07 1.11
C PRO A 131 15.63 9.76 -0.23
N SER A 132 15.63 9.03 -1.35
CA SER A 132 15.33 9.60 -2.67
C SER A 132 14.76 8.57 -3.64
N ALA A 133 14.11 9.04 -4.71
CA ALA A 133 13.54 8.20 -5.74
C ALA A 133 14.59 7.35 -6.50
N PRO A 134 15.76 7.88 -6.93
CA PRO A 134 16.79 7.06 -7.57
C PRO A 134 17.27 5.91 -6.68
N GLN A 135 17.52 6.18 -5.39
CA GLN A 135 17.95 5.14 -4.45
C GLN A 135 16.83 4.14 -4.12
N ALA A 136 15.57 4.53 -4.27
CA ALA A 136 14.45 3.60 -4.20
C ALA A 136 14.49 2.61 -5.38
N ILE A 137 14.79 3.11 -6.58
CA ILE A 137 14.94 2.28 -7.78
C ILE A 137 16.14 1.34 -7.64
N ASP A 138 17.30 1.82 -7.20
CA ASP A 138 18.50 0.99 -7.00
C ASP A 138 18.30 -0.16 -5.99
N ARG A 139 17.25 -0.07 -5.16
CA ARG A 139 16.90 -1.08 -4.16
C ARG A 139 15.97 -2.17 -4.70
N PHE A 140 15.25 -1.91 -5.80
CA PHE A 140 14.43 -2.88 -6.51
C PHE A 140 15.27 -3.66 -7.53
#